data_AF-A0A4Q6BIZ4-F1
#
_entry.id   AF-A0A4Q6BIZ4-F1
#
_cell.length_a   1.000
_cell.length_b   1.000
_cell.length_c   1.000
_cell.angle_alpha   90.00
_cell.angle_beta   90.00
_cell.angle_gamma   90.00
#
_symmetry.space_group_name_H-M   'P 1'
#
loop_
_entity.id
_entity.type
_entity.pdbx_description
1 polymer ?
#
loop_
_entity_poly.entity_id
_entity_poly.type
_entity_poly.pdbx_seq_one_letter_code
_entity_poly.pdbx_strand_id
1 'polypeptide(L)' 'VIDSRKELIAFYERRGYQRTGETRPFPMDDPRAGIPLVSHLQFVVLKKQLVLTRQNSDV' A
#
# COMPACT_ATOMS: atom_id res chain seq x y z
N VAL A 1 8.59 -7.50 0.13
CA VAL A 1 7.50 -8.49 -0.08
C VAL A 1 6.30 -8.06 0.73
N ILE A 2 5.19 -7.68 0.09
CA ILE A 2 4.03 -7.08 0.77
C ILE A 2 2.93 -8.10 1.08
N ASP A 3 2.88 -9.24 0.37
CA ASP A 3 1.92 -10.31 0.68
C ASP A 3 2.26 -11.06 1.99
N SER A 4 3.55 -11.17 2.33
CA SER A 4 4.05 -11.98 3.45
C SER A 4 4.21 -11.17 4.74
N ARG A 5 4.05 -9.84 4.68
CA ARG A 5 4.19 -8.93 5.82
C ARG A 5 2.82 -8.52 6.36
N LYS A 6 2.13 -9.48 6.99
CA LYS A 6 0.84 -9.25 7.68
C LYS A 6 0.90 -8.05 8.63
N GLU A 7 2.05 -7.83 9.29
CA GLU A 7 2.28 -6.69 10.19
C GLU A 7 2.27 -5.34 9.48
N LEU A 8 2.83 -5.25 8.28
CA LEU A 8 2.82 -4.03 7.48
C LEU A 8 1.40 -3.70 7.02
N ILE A 9 0.64 -4.71 6.60
CA ILE A 9 -0.76 -4.54 6.25
C ILE A 9 -1.56 -4.05 7.48
N ALA A 10 -1.38 -4.69 8.64
CA ALA A 10 -2.02 -4.28 9.88
C ALA A 10 -1.67 -2.84 10.31
N PHE A 11 -0.43 -2.40 10.05
CA PHE A 11 -0.01 -1.02 10.30
C PHE A 11 -0.80 0.00 9.47
N TYR A 12 -1.10 -0.30 8.20
CA TYR A 12 -1.92 0.54 7.34
C TYR A 12 -3.40 0.45 7.68
N GLU A 13 -3.91 -0.74 8.04
CA GLU A 13 -5.29 -0.93 8.49
C GLU A 13 -5.61 -0.04 9.71
N ARG A 14 -4.70 0.03 10.70
CA ARG A 14 -4.83 0.93 11.86
C ARG A 14 -4.89 2.42 11.50
N ARG A 15 -4.41 2.81 10.31
CA ARG A 15 -4.43 4.19 9.79
C ARG A 15 -5.64 4.50 8.93
N GLY A 16 -6.61 3.58 8.86
CA GLY A 16 -7.85 3.72 8.09
C GLY A 16 -7.71 3.33 6.62
N TYR A 17 -6.65 2.61 6.26
CA TYR A 17 -6.59 1.95 4.95
C TYR A 17 -7.37 0.63 5.00
N GLN A 18 -8.00 0.25 3.89
CA GLN A 18 -8.77 -0.97 3.75
C GLN A 18 -8.20 -1.81 2.61
N ARG A 19 -8.22 -3.13 2.77
CA ARG A 19 -7.85 -4.07 1.71
C ARG A 19 -8.85 -3.98 0.56
N THR A 20 -8.33 -3.90 -0.65
CA THR A 20 -9.17 -3.93 -1.86
C THR A 20 -9.32 -5.33 -2.44
N GLY A 21 -8.46 -6.27 -2.05
CA GLY A 21 -8.35 -7.60 -2.66
C GLY A 21 -7.55 -7.61 -3.97
N GLU A 22 -7.21 -6.45 -4.52
CA GLU A 22 -6.39 -6.33 -5.74
C GLU A 22 -4.90 -6.50 -5.41
N THR A 23 -4.19 -7.22 -6.28
CA THR A 23 -2.73 -7.31 -6.29
C THR A 23 -2.16 -6.82 -7.62
N ARG A 24 -0.95 -6.27 -7.59
CA ARG A 24 -0.23 -5.81 -8.79
C ARG A 24 1.16 -6.42 -8.86
N PRO A 25 1.71 -6.68 -10.06
CA PRO A 25 3.07 -7.20 -10.19
C PRO A 25 4.09 -6.19 -9.66
N PHE A 26 5.13 -6.69 -9.01
CA PHE A 26 6.29 -5.87 -8.67
C PHE A 26 7.19 -5.69 -9.90
N PRO A 27 7.66 -4.47 -10.22
CA PRO A 27 8.58 -4.25 -11.32
C PRO A 27 9.94 -4.88 -10.98
N MET A 28 10.26 -5.98 -11.64
CA MET A 28 11.49 -6.75 -11.42
C MET A 28 12.69 -6.16 -12.19
N ASP A 29 12.42 -5.22 -13.10
CA ASP A 29 13.32 -4.61 -14.07
C ASP A 29 13.78 -3.20 -13.68
N ASP A 30 13.35 -2.68 -12.53
CA ASP A 30 13.83 -1.38 -12.03
C ASP A 30 15.23 -1.52 -11.38
N PRO A 31 16.28 -0.91 -11.95
CA PRO A 31 17.63 -0.97 -11.40
C PRO A 31 17.77 -0.34 -10.01
N ARG A 32 16.77 0.43 -9.55
CA ARG A 32 16.73 1.00 -8.18
C ARG A 32 16.17 0.02 -7.14
N ALA A 33 15.51 -1.06 -7.56
CA ALA A 33 14.77 -1.95 -6.67
C ALA A 33 15.62 -3.05 -6.02
N GLY A 34 16.90 -3.18 -6.39
CA GLY A 34 17.74 -4.30 -6.00
C GLY A 34 17.28 -5.62 -6.65
N ILE A 35 18.14 -6.63 -6.69
CA ILE A 35 17.79 -7.92 -7.30
C ILE A 35 16.87 -8.67 -6.33
N PRO A 36 15.63 -9.01 -6.73
CA PRO A 36 14.71 -9.67 -5.83
C PRO A 36 15.08 -11.14 -5.64
N LEU A 37 15.26 -11.57 -4.39
CA LEU A 37 15.59 -12.97 -4.04
C LEU A 37 14.39 -13.93 -4.17
N VAL A 38 13.20 -13.42 -4.49
CA VAL A 38 11.95 -14.18 -4.61
C VAL A 38 11.31 -13.87 -5.95
N SER A 39 10.88 -14.91 -6.67
CA SER A 39 10.40 -14.84 -8.05
C SER A 39 9.00 -14.24 -8.23
N HIS A 40 8.21 -14.09 -7.15
CA HIS A 40 6.78 -13.74 -7.21
C HIS A 40 6.43 -12.59 -6.27
N LEU A 41 7.14 -11.48 -6.37
CA LEU A 41 6.78 -10.26 -5.65
C LEU A 41 5.54 -9.60 -6.25
N GLN A 42 4.58 -9.29 -5.39
CA GLN A 42 3.37 -8.55 -5.73
C GLN A 42 3.13 -7.44 -4.70
N PHE A 43 2.51 -6.35 -5.16
CA PHE A 43 1.90 -5.34 -4.32
C PHE A 43 0.50 -5.78 -3.90
N VAL A 44 0.12 -5.48 -2.65
CA VAL A 44 -1.27 -5.50 -2.21
C VAL A 44 -1.81 -4.07 -2.27
N VAL A 45 -2.95 -3.88 -2.92
CA VAL A 45 -3.57 -2.55 -3.04
C VAL A 45 -4.45 -2.28 -1.82
N LEU A 46 -4.15 -1.18 -1.13
CA LEU A 46 -4.97 -0.66 -0.03
C LEU A 46 -5.57 0.69 -0.42
N LYS A 47 -6.81 0.94 -0.01
CA LYS A 47 -7.52 2.20 -0.27
C LYS A 47 -7.83 2.89 1.05
N LYS A 48 -7.66 4.21 1.10
CA LYS A 48 -8.12 5.05 2.20
C LYS A 48 -8.96 6.19 1.62
N GLN A 49 -10.17 6.37 2.16
CA GLN A 49 -10.97 7.54 1.82
C GLN A 49 -10.37 8.76 2.51
N LEU A 50 -10.03 9.79 1.71
CA LEU A 50 -9.62 11.07 2.26
C LEU A 50 -10.88 11.89 2.52
N VAL A 51 -11.12 12.21 3.78
CA VAL A 51 -12.14 13.21 4.13
C VAL A 51 -11.49 14.56 3.88
N LEU A 52 -11.99 15.31 2.90
CA LEU A 52 -11.67 16.72 2.75
C LEU A 52 -12.35 17.45 3.91
N THR A 53 -11.67 17.55 5.05
CA THR A 53 -12.09 18.47 6.09
C THR A 53 -11.84 19.88 5.58
N ARG A 54 -12.88 20.49 5.03
CA ARG A 54 -12.87 21.90 4.67
C ARG A 54 -12.78 22.70 5.97
N GLN A 55 -11.59 23.15 6.33
CA GLN A 55 -11.40 24.16 7.36
C GLN A 55 -11.81 25.51 6.74
N ASN A 56 -13.12 25.77 6.70
CA ASN A 56 -13.66 27.11 6.45
C ASN A 56 -13.74 27.80 7.82
N SER A 57 -12.68 28.55 8.18
CA SER A 57 -12.77 29.59 9.19
C SER A 57 -13.33 30.82 8.49
N ASP A 58 -14.66 30.93 8.43
CA ASP A 58 -15.34 32.17 8.09
C ASP A 58 -15.48 33.02 9.36
N VAL A 59 -15.09 34.29 9.22
CA VAL A 59 -15.22 35.46 10.13
C VAL A 59 -14.13 35.63 11.20
#